data_AF-A0A6A3SHI6-F1
#
_entry.id   AF-A0A6A3SHI6-F1
#
_cell.length_a   1.000
_cell.length_b   1.000
_cell.length_c   1.000
_cell.angle_alpha   90.00
_cell.angle_beta   90.00
_cell.angle_gamma   90.00
#
_symmetry.space_group_name_H-M   'P 1'
#
loop_
_entity.id
_entity.type
_entity.pdbx_description
1 polymer ?
#
loop_
_entity_poly.entity_id
_entity_poly.type
_entity_poly.pdbx_seq_one_letter_code
_entity_poly.pdbx_strand_id
1 'polypeptide(L)'
;MVGMLARKEMLSDTIIDFAVSCICDALEGCYALDTYLTTFSCPDPPQKRIPSTHYVVLPVHLSNIHWGVIIVSIPYQTEPPAITPYFYESLWDPRFYRATIEDTYEGTVAPFLLCWHEKTMTGVEYPVVENGVWLDAPRQPDGTSCGVMVIAQAYCMLKDNFRFTKTTVSDDDVAVMRLRNMWMVLMKPEVSTVANQVAKALDATDLELMTTVTT
;
A
#
# COMPACT_ATOMS: atom_id res chain seq x y z
N MET A 1 -1.55 15.11 10.21
CA MET A 1 -1.59 14.22 9.03
C MET A 1 -1.46 14.99 7.71
N VAL A 2 -2.37 15.92 7.38
CA VAL A 2 -2.33 16.69 6.10
C VAL A 2 -1.03 17.47 5.88
N GLY A 3 -0.43 18.01 6.95
CA GLY A 3 0.84 18.74 6.86
C GLY A 3 2.03 17.95 6.30
N MET A 4 2.04 16.62 6.42
CA MET A 4 3.10 15.76 5.85
C MET A 4 2.88 15.43 4.37
N LEU A 5 1.65 15.59 3.87
CA LEU A 5 1.35 15.53 2.43
C LEU A 5 1.69 16.85 1.74
N ALA A 6 1.69 17.95 2.49
CA ALA A 6 2.09 19.25 2.00
C ALA A 6 3.63 19.36 1.88
N ARG A 7 4.09 20.11 0.88
CA ARG A 7 5.52 20.40 0.64
C ARG A 7 6.35 19.14 0.33
N LYS A 8 7.63 19.11 0.74
CA LYS A 8 8.62 18.08 0.41
C LYS A 8 8.89 17.12 1.57
N GLU A 9 7.95 16.99 2.51
CA GLU A 9 8.11 16.11 3.66
C GLU A 9 7.98 14.63 3.25
N MET A 10 8.65 13.77 4.00
CA MET A 10 8.50 12.32 3.87
C MET A 10 7.16 11.88 4.46
N LEU A 11 6.50 10.93 3.80
CA LEU A 11 5.23 10.41 4.29
C LEU A 11 5.47 9.47 5.47
N SER A 12 4.59 9.52 6.48
CA SER A 12 4.60 8.60 7.62
C SER A 12 3.89 7.29 7.29
N ASP A 13 4.11 6.25 8.11
CA ASP A 13 3.45 4.94 8.00
C ASP A 13 1.92 5.11 7.90
N THR A 14 1.33 5.91 8.79
CA THR A 14 -0.12 6.18 8.79
C THR A 14 -0.67 6.69 7.46
N ILE A 15 0.06 7.54 6.75
CA ILE A 15 -0.40 8.09 5.46
C ILE A 15 -0.29 7.02 4.37
N ILE A 16 0.81 6.26 4.38
CA ILE A 16 1.07 5.20 3.42
C ILE A 16 0.04 4.09 3.57
N ASP A 17 -0.15 3.57 4.78
CA ASP A 17 -1.12 2.51 5.08
C ASP A 17 -2.53 2.95 4.75
N PHE A 18 -2.90 4.19 5.12
CA PHE A 18 -4.20 4.75 4.78
C PHE A 18 -4.42 4.83 3.26
N ALA A 19 -3.44 5.35 2.52
CA ALA A 19 -3.56 5.53 1.08
C ALA A 19 -3.64 4.19 0.35
N VAL A 20 -2.79 3.22 0.69
CA VAL A 20 -2.78 1.89 0.08
C VAL A 20 -4.06 1.13 0.42
N SER A 21 -4.54 1.20 1.67
CA SER A 21 -5.83 0.63 2.05
C SER A 21 -6.97 1.26 1.25
N CYS A 22 -7.00 2.60 1.13
CA CYS A 22 -8.03 3.29 0.35
C CYS A 22 -8.05 2.89 -1.12
N ILE A 23 -6.86 2.68 -1.71
CA ILE A 23 -6.73 2.21 -3.10
C ILE A 23 -7.22 0.77 -3.21
N CYS A 24 -6.82 -0.12 -2.31
CA CYS A 24 -7.25 -1.51 -2.33
C CYS A 24 -8.75 -1.67 -2.08
N ASP A 25 -9.35 -0.84 -1.24
CA ASP A 25 -10.81 -0.84 -1.01
C ASP A 25 -11.57 -0.34 -2.23
N ALA A 26 -11.00 0.62 -2.97
CA ALA A 26 -11.63 1.18 -4.16
C ALA A 26 -11.48 0.29 -5.41
N LEU A 27 -10.50 -0.61 -5.41
CA LEU A 27 -10.23 -1.55 -6.50
C LEU A 27 -10.61 -2.96 -6.06
N GLU A 28 -11.68 -3.50 -6.64
CA GLU A 28 -12.11 -4.86 -6.32
C GLU A 28 -10.98 -5.89 -6.48
N GLY A 29 -10.93 -6.87 -5.58
CA GLY A 29 -9.91 -7.92 -5.65
C GLY A 29 -8.52 -7.52 -5.15
N CYS A 30 -8.36 -6.38 -4.46
CA CYS A 30 -7.09 -6.02 -3.84
C CYS A 30 -7.13 -6.24 -2.31
N TYR A 31 -5.97 -6.47 -1.69
CA TYR A 31 -5.83 -6.54 -0.24
C TYR A 31 -4.57 -5.78 0.23
N ALA A 32 -4.75 -4.82 1.12
CA ALA A 32 -3.65 -4.07 1.71
C ALA A 32 -3.16 -4.77 2.99
N LEU A 33 -1.86 -5.01 3.06
CA LEU A 33 -1.15 -5.39 4.26
C LEU A 33 -0.64 -4.13 4.95
N ASP A 34 -0.68 -4.15 6.28
CA ASP A 34 -0.22 -3.06 7.13
C ASP A 34 1.32 -3.13 7.29
N THR A 35 2.00 -1.97 7.28
CA THR A 35 3.46 -1.86 7.46
C THR A 35 3.97 -2.56 8.74
N TYR A 36 3.15 -2.63 9.79
CA TYR A 36 3.47 -3.29 11.06
C TYR A 36 3.42 -4.81 11.02
N LEU A 37 2.96 -5.44 9.93
CA LEU A 37 3.00 -6.91 9.80
C LEU A 37 4.42 -7.48 9.80
N THR A 38 5.41 -6.66 9.46
CA THR A 38 6.84 -7.01 9.62
C THR A 38 7.26 -7.14 11.08
N THR A 39 6.48 -6.58 12.00
CA THR A 39 6.78 -6.51 13.45
C THR A 39 6.00 -7.57 14.25
N PHE A 40 4.84 -7.99 13.76
CA PHE A 40 3.94 -8.90 14.48
C PHE A 40 3.72 -10.21 13.71
N SER A 41 3.72 -11.33 14.44
CA SER A 41 3.50 -12.70 13.96
C SER A 41 2.33 -12.79 12.96
N CYS A 42 2.47 -13.66 11.94
CA CYS A 42 1.49 -13.89 10.86
C CYS A 42 0.03 -13.68 11.32
N PRO A 43 -0.60 -12.55 10.95
CA PRO A 43 -1.94 -12.23 11.42
C PRO A 43 -2.95 -13.21 10.84
N ASP A 44 -4.11 -13.32 11.48
CA ASP A 44 -5.20 -14.07 10.88
C ASP A 44 -5.59 -13.43 9.54
N PRO A 45 -5.66 -14.23 8.46
CA PRO A 45 -6.02 -13.72 7.15
C PRO A 45 -7.49 -13.27 7.14
N PRO A 46 -7.88 -12.40 6.20
CA PRO A 46 -9.26 -11.95 6.11
C PRO A 46 -10.19 -13.14 5.81
N GLN A 47 -11.45 -13.03 6.23
CA GLN A 47 -12.46 -14.07 5.98
C GLN A 47 -12.76 -14.29 4.49
N LYS A 48 -12.42 -13.30 3.64
CA LYS A 48 -12.53 -13.39 2.19
C LYS A 48 -11.63 -14.52 1.68
N ARG A 49 -12.09 -15.30 0.69
CA ARG A 49 -11.29 -16.38 0.10
C ARG A 49 -10.17 -15.82 -0.79
N ILE A 50 -8.97 -16.41 -0.70
CA ILE A 50 -7.81 -15.95 -1.48
C ILE A 50 -8.03 -15.88 -3.02
N PRO A 51 -8.81 -16.77 -3.68
CA PRO A 51 -8.99 -16.71 -5.13
C PRO A 51 -9.82 -15.52 -5.63
N SER A 52 -10.50 -14.82 -4.72
CA SER A 52 -11.25 -13.59 -5.04
C SER A 52 -10.39 -12.34 -4.92
N THR A 53 -9.09 -12.51 -4.70
CA THR A 53 -8.09 -11.46 -4.63
C THR A 53 -7.13 -11.66 -5.81
N HIS A 54 -6.85 -10.58 -6.53
CA HIS A 54 -5.91 -10.49 -7.64
C HIS A 54 -4.57 -9.91 -7.17
N TYR A 55 -4.58 -9.03 -6.17
CA TYR A 55 -3.37 -8.39 -5.67
C TYR A 55 -3.31 -8.29 -4.15
N VAL A 56 -2.11 -8.47 -3.60
CA VAL A 56 -1.77 -8.15 -2.22
C VAL A 56 -0.66 -7.12 -2.20
N VAL A 57 -0.80 -6.05 -1.40
CA VAL A 57 0.18 -4.95 -1.38
C VAL A 57 0.69 -4.73 0.04
N LEU A 58 2.01 -4.72 0.21
CA LEU A 58 2.68 -4.36 1.46
C LEU A 58 3.64 -3.19 1.21
N PRO A 59 3.37 -1.99 1.73
CA PRO A 59 4.38 -0.95 1.85
C PRO A 59 5.45 -1.38 2.86
N VAL A 60 6.70 -1.06 2.58
CA VAL A 60 7.85 -1.45 3.41
C VAL A 60 8.57 -0.20 3.88
N HIS A 61 8.65 -0.01 5.20
CA HIS A 61 9.43 1.08 5.80
C HIS A 61 10.89 0.65 5.91
N LEU A 62 11.75 1.27 5.10
CA LEU A 62 13.15 0.90 4.93
C LEU A 62 14.04 1.83 5.76
N SER A 63 14.74 1.26 6.74
CA SER A 63 15.67 1.96 7.66
C SER A 63 15.07 3.19 8.36
N ASN A 64 13.75 3.24 8.57
CA ASN A 64 13.02 4.36 9.18
C ASN A 64 13.13 5.71 8.42
N ILE A 65 13.64 5.71 7.18
CA ILE A 65 13.90 6.93 6.39
C ILE A 65 13.60 6.76 4.90
N HIS A 66 12.98 5.65 4.50
CA HIS A 66 12.71 5.37 3.10
C HIS A 66 11.52 4.42 2.93
N TRP A 67 10.92 4.43 1.75
CA TRP A 67 9.75 3.62 1.44
C TRP A 67 9.98 2.79 0.18
N GLY A 68 9.68 1.49 0.32
CA GLY A 68 9.53 0.55 -0.79
C GLY A 68 8.13 -0.07 -0.76
N VAL A 69 7.84 -0.92 -1.74
CA VAL A 69 6.58 -1.67 -1.78
C VAL A 69 6.77 -3.04 -2.43
N ILE A 70 6.08 -4.01 -1.86
CA ILE A 70 5.89 -5.36 -2.40
C ILE A 70 4.46 -5.44 -2.92
N ILE A 71 4.29 -5.80 -4.18
CA ILE A 71 2.98 -5.99 -4.82
C ILE A 71 2.97 -7.41 -5.35
N VAL A 72 2.10 -8.26 -4.83
CA VAL A 72 2.01 -9.66 -5.25
C VAL A 72 0.77 -9.85 -6.11
N SER A 73 0.97 -10.25 -7.35
CA SER A 73 -0.09 -10.73 -8.24
C SER A 73 -0.43 -12.16 -7.87
N ILE A 74 -1.71 -12.44 -7.62
CA ILE A 74 -2.22 -13.75 -7.21
C ILE A 74 -3.43 -14.21 -8.07
N PRO A 75 -3.30 -14.28 -9.40
CA PRO A 75 -4.40 -14.70 -10.26
C PRO A 75 -4.64 -16.21 -10.17
N TYR A 76 -5.55 -16.63 -9.29
CA TYR A 76 -6.00 -18.03 -9.21
C TYR A 76 -6.79 -18.48 -10.45
N GLN A 77 -7.15 -17.57 -11.36
CA GLN A 77 -7.88 -17.89 -12.59
C GLN A 77 -6.98 -18.30 -13.77
N THR A 78 -5.64 -18.19 -13.65
CA THR A 78 -4.73 -18.66 -14.72
C THR A 78 -4.54 -20.17 -14.64
N GLU A 79 -4.19 -20.80 -15.78
CA GLU A 79 -3.85 -22.22 -15.85
C GLU A 79 -2.40 -22.38 -16.36
N PRO A 80 -1.44 -22.78 -15.50
CA PRO A 80 -1.59 -22.99 -14.05
C PRO A 80 -1.72 -21.67 -13.26
N PRO A 81 -2.28 -21.70 -12.03
CA PRO A 81 -2.28 -20.55 -11.14
C PRO A 81 -0.84 -20.24 -10.72
N ALA A 82 -0.49 -18.96 -10.72
CA ALA A 82 0.85 -18.49 -10.37
C ALA A 82 0.79 -17.29 -9.42
N ILE A 83 1.80 -17.18 -8.56
CA ILE A 83 2.00 -16.05 -7.64
C ILE A 83 3.25 -15.31 -8.10
N THR A 84 3.11 -14.04 -8.46
CA THR A 84 4.22 -13.22 -8.98
C THR A 84 4.46 -12.04 -8.04
N PRO A 85 5.57 -12.03 -7.28
CA PRO A 85 5.93 -10.87 -6.47
C PRO A 85 6.63 -9.80 -7.32
N TYR A 86 6.19 -8.56 -7.17
CA TYR A 86 6.82 -7.37 -7.74
C TYR A 86 7.38 -6.49 -6.63
N PHE A 87 8.60 -6.01 -6.83
CA PHE A 87 9.34 -5.21 -5.87
C PHE A 87 9.62 -3.83 -6.45
N TYR A 88 9.42 -2.78 -5.67
CA TYR A 88 9.69 -1.42 -6.10
C TYR A 88 10.28 -0.58 -4.98
N GLU A 89 11.33 0.16 -5.35
CA GLU A 89 11.93 1.24 -4.58
C GLU A 89 12.35 2.34 -5.56
N SER A 90 12.31 3.60 -5.11
CA SER A 90 12.42 4.74 -6.03
C SER A 90 13.79 5.40 -6.05
N LEU A 91 14.74 4.99 -5.20
CA LEU A 91 16.07 5.61 -5.08
C LEU A 91 16.97 5.24 -6.25
N TRP A 92 18.04 5.99 -6.47
CA TRP A 92 18.91 5.80 -7.63
C TRP A 92 19.84 4.60 -7.53
N ASP A 93 20.26 4.21 -6.32
CA ASP A 93 21.10 3.02 -6.15
C ASP A 93 20.23 1.83 -5.71
N PRO A 94 19.95 0.89 -6.64
CA PRO A 94 19.05 -0.21 -6.39
C PRO A 94 19.62 -1.22 -5.38
N ARG A 95 20.89 -1.15 -4.98
CA ARG A 95 21.49 -2.20 -4.14
C ARG A 95 21.23 -2.03 -2.65
N PHE A 96 20.81 -0.84 -2.20
CA PHE A 96 20.71 -0.56 -0.76
C PHE A 96 19.60 -1.34 -0.06
N TYR A 97 18.45 -1.52 -0.73
CA TYR A 97 17.24 -2.04 -0.08
C TYR A 97 16.69 -3.32 -0.70
N ARG A 98 17.30 -3.83 -1.79
CA ARG A 98 16.83 -5.03 -2.48
C ARG A 98 16.75 -6.24 -1.55
N ALA A 99 17.85 -6.55 -0.85
CA ALA A 99 17.89 -7.66 0.09
C ALA A 99 16.83 -7.50 1.19
N THR A 100 16.67 -6.30 1.77
CA THR A 100 15.66 -6.06 2.80
C THR A 100 14.23 -6.28 2.31
N ILE A 101 13.90 -5.84 1.09
CA ILE A 101 12.58 -6.06 0.50
C ILE A 101 12.34 -7.54 0.20
N GLU A 102 13.34 -8.23 -0.37
CA GLU A 102 13.27 -9.67 -0.65
C GLU A 102 13.11 -10.48 0.64
N ASP A 103 13.92 -10.19 1.66
CA ASP A 103 13.82 -10.82 2.99
C ASP A 103 12.46 -10.54 3.64
N THR A 104 11.90 -9.34 3.45
CA THR A 104 10.55 -8.99 3.95
C THR A 104 9.46 -9.79 3.23
N TYR A 105 9.60 -10.00 1.93
CA TYR A 105 8.68 -10.84 1.17
C TYR A 105 8.70 -12.29 1.70
N GLU A 106 9.89 -12.89 1.78
CA GLU A 106 10.07 -14.27 2.23
C GLU A 106 9.67 -14.48 3.70
N GLY A 107 9.98 -13.51 4.57
CA GLY A 107 9.71 -13.60 6.00
C GLY A 107 8.28 -13.25 6.41
N THR A 108 7.57 -12.46 5.62
CA THR A 108 6.26 -11.91 6.01
C THR A 108 5.17 -12.20 4.99
N VAL A 109 5.36 -11.81 3.73
CA VAL A 109 4.29 -11.86 2.72
C VAL A 109 4.02 -13.30 2.26
N ALA A 110 5.06 -14.06 1.92
CA ALA A 110 4.91 -15.43 1.44
C ALA A 110 4.26 -16.35 2.51
N PRO A 111 4.68 -16.33 3.79
CA PRO A 111 4.01 -17.10 4.85
C PRO A 111 2.56 -16.68 5.09
N PHE A 112 2.26 -15.38 4.98
CA PHE A 112 0.89 -14.87 5.09
C PHE A 112 -0.01 -15.43 3.96
N LEU A 113 0.47 -15.39 2.71
CA LEU A 113 -0.26 -15.91 1.57
C LEU A 113 -0.49 -17.43 1.67
N LEU A 114 0.51 -18.19 2.13
CA LEU A 114 0.38 -19.62 2.37
C LEU A 114 -0.68 -19.91 3.44
N CYS A 115 -0.61 -19.23 4.59
CA CYS A 115 -1.59 -19.35 5.67
C CYS A 115 -3.02 -19.03 5.18
N TRP A 116 -3.17 -17.96 4.38
CA TRP A 116 -4.46 -17.59 3.80
C TRP A 116 -4.99 -18.65 2.82
N HIS A 117 -4.12 -19.20 1.97
CA HIS A 117 -4.48 -20.30 1.09
C HIS A 117 -4.94 -21.53 1.86
N GLU A 118 -4.14 -22.04 2.79
CA GLU A 118 -4.46 -23.26 3.56
C GLU A 118 -5.81 -23.14 4.29
N LYS A 119 -6.11 -21.96 4.84
CA LYS A 119 -7.36 -21.67 5.54
C LYS A 119 -8.58 -21.56 4.62
N THR A 120 -8.42 -21.16 3.35
CA THR A 120 -9.55 -20.83 2.45
C THR A 120 -9.69 -21.73 1.22
N MET A 121 -8.69 -22.58 0.98
CA MET A 121 -8.53 -23.47 -0.17
C MET A 121 -8.11 -24.88 0.26
N THR A 122 -8.74 -25.41 1.31
CA THR A 122 -8.40 -26.73 1.87
C THR A 122 -8.45 -27.84 0.81
N GLY A 123 -7.34 -28.58 0.67
CA GLY A 123 -7.20 -29.68 -0.29
C GLY A 123 -6.85 -29.26 -1.71
N VAL A 124 -6.63 -27.97 -1.97
CA VAL A 124 -6.08 -27.46 -3.23
C VAL A 124 -4.58 -27.27 -3.07
N GLU A 125 -3.82 -27.52 -4.13
CA GLU A 125 -2.38 -27.28 -4.14
C GLU A 125 -2.07 -25.78 -4.15
N TYR A 126 -1.04 -25.37 -3.41
CA TYR A 126 -0.59 -23.98 -3.42
C TYR A 126 -0.02 -23.62 -4.80
N PRO A 127 -0.38 -22.46 -5.38
CA PRO A 127 0.13 -22.04 -6.68
C PRO A 127 1.66 -21.97 -6.73
N VAL A 128 2.22 -22.12 -7.94
CA VAL A 128 3.65 -21.93 -8.16
C VAL A 128 4.01 -20.47 -7.90
N VAL A 129 5.05 -20.24 -7.11
CA VAL A 129 5.61 -18.90 -6.89
C VAL A 129 6.67 -18.64 -7.94
N GLU A 130 6.46 -17.60 -8.75
CA GLU A 130 7.41 -17.15 -9.77
C GLU A 130 8.56 -16.36 -9.14
N ASN A 131 9.64 -16.18 -9.91
CA ASN A 131 10.74 -15.32 -9.51
C ASN A 131 10.26 -13.87 -9.33
N GLY A 132 10.76 -13.21 -8.29
CA GLY A 132 10.46 -11.82 -8.02
C GLY A 132 10.92 -10.87 -9.14
N VAL A 133 10.05 -9.91 -9.46
CA VAL A 133 10.26 -8.94 -10.53
C VAL A 133 10.53 -7.56 -9.95
N TRP A 134 11.73 -7.05 -10.18
CA TRP A 134 12.10 -5.68 -9.82
C TRP A 134 11.55 -4.66 -10.82
N LEU A 135 10.83 -3.67 -10.30
CA LEU A 135 10.38 -2.51 -11.04
C LEU A 135 11.42 -1.40 -10.86
N ASP A 136 12.33 -1.25 -11.82
CA ASP A 136 13.45 -0.31 -11.70
C ASP A 136 13.11 1.16 -11.98
N ALA A 137 11.85 1.45 -12.31
CA ALA A 137 11.37 2.78 -12.62
C ALA A 137 9.89 2.90 -12.23
N PRO A 138 9.38 4.14 -12.02
CA PRO A 138 10.12 5.41 -12.11
C PRO A 138 11.04 5.65 -10.91
N ARG A 139 12.12 6.42 -11.10
CA ARG A 139 12.95 6.90 -9.98
C ARG A 139 12.37 8.20 -9.44
N GLN A 140 12.53 8.46 -8.13
CA GLN A 140 12.15 9.77 -7.60
C GLN A 140 13.11 10.87 -8.12
N PRO A 141 12.59 12.06 -8.45
CA PRO A 141 13.41 13.20 -8.86
C PRO A 141 14.13 13.85 -7.67
N ASP A 142 13.65 13.59 -6.46
CA ASP A 142 14.16 14.14 -5.20
C ASP A 142 14.53 13.02 -4.20
N GLY A 143 14.98 13.37 -3.00
CA GLY A 143 15.36 12.41 -1.95
C GLY A 143 14.26 12.08 -0.92
N THR A 144 13.04 12.60 -1.09
CA THR A 144 11.99 12.68 -0.07
C THR A 144 10.64 12.13 -0.51
N SER A 145 10.45 11.89 -1.80
CA SER A 145 9.17 11.54 -2.41
C SER A 145 8.90 10.05 -2.52
N CYS A 146 9.79 9.22 -1.97
CA CYS A 146 9.68 7.76 -1.98
C CYS A 146 8.29 7.22 -1.58
N GLY A 147 7.68 7.76 -0.54
CA GLY A 147 6.34 7.36 -0.12
C GLY A 147 5.25 7.67 -1.17
N VAL A 148 5.35 8.84 -1.83
CA VAL A 148 4.43 9.24 -2.91
C VAL A 148 4.60 8.32 -4.11
N MET A 149 5.85 7.97 -4.43
CA MET A 149 6.19 7.07 -5.53
C MET A 149 5.65 5.65 -5.28
N VAL A 150 5.79 5.14 -4.06
CA VAL A 150 5.23 3.84 -3.64
C VAL A 150 3.71 3.80 -3.84
N ILE A 151 2.98 4.83 -3.39
CA ILE A 151 1.53 4.90 -3.57
C ILE A 151 1.15 4.93 -5.06
N ALA A 152 1.84 5.75 -5.85
CA ALA A 152 1.58 5.85 -7.29
C ALA A 152 1.86 4.55 -8.03
N GLN A 153 2.95 3.86 -7.67
CA GLN A 153 3.32 2.58 -8.25
C GLN A 153 2.28 1.50 -7.93
N ALA A 154 1.85 1.40 -6.66
CA ALA A 154 0.78 0.48 -6.26
C ALA A 154 -0.50 0.78 -7.05
N TYR A 155 -0.98 2.01 -7.05
CA TYR A 155 -2.19 2.40 -7.80
C TYR A 155 -2.12 2.03 -9.29
N CYS A 156 -0.98 2.26 -9.95
CA CYS A 156 -0.84 1.97 -11.37
C CYS A 156 -0.83 0.46 -11.65
N MET A 157 -0.12 -0.33 -10.83
CA MET A 157 -0.09 -1.78 -10.99
C MET A 157 -1.44 -2.43 -10.75
N LEU A 158 -2.17 -2.01 -9.70
CA LEU A 158 -3.49 -2.55 -9.38
C LEU A 158 -4.56 -2.26 -10.45
N LYS A 159 -4.26 -1.38 -11.41
CA LYS A 159 -5.10 -1.09 -12.59
C LYS A 159 -4.53 -1.66 -13.88
N ASP A 160 -3.62 -2.64 -13.78
CA ASP A 160 -2.90 -3.25 -14.89
C ASP A 160 -2.15 -2.24 -15.78
N ASN A 161 -1.78 -1.10 -15.21
CA ASN A 161 -1.14 -0.01 -15.95
C ASN A 161 0.37 0.01 -15.69
N PHE A 162 1.09 -0.85 -16.42
CA PHE A 162 2.55 -0.90 -16.43
C PHE A 162 3.21 0.27 -17.17
N ARG A 163 2.47 1.31 -17.61
CA ARG A 163 3.11 2.47 -18.25
C ARG A 163 3.91 3.30 -17.24
N PHE A 164 3.47 3.32 -15.99
CA PHE A 164 4.16 4.07 -14.93
C PHE A 164 5.58 3.52 -14.69
N THR A 165 5.78 2.20 -14.81
CA THR A 165 7.10 1.56 -14.62
C THR A 165 8.15 1.93 -15.67
N LYS A 166 7.76 2.69 -16.70
CA LYS A 166 8.63 3.11 -17.81
C LYS A 166 8.71 4.62 -17.95
N THR A 167 8.09 5.36 -17.04
CA THR A 167 7.98 6.82 -17.12
C THR A 167 9.13 7.48 -16.38
N THR A 168 9.48 8.71 -16.78
CA THR A 168 10.33 9.60 -15.97
C THR A 168 9.41 10.54 -15.20
N VAL A 169 9.62 10.66 -13.88
CA VAL A 169 8.81 11.50 -13.01
C VAL A 169 9.54 12.80 -12.71
N SER A 170 8.89 13.92 -12.97
CA SER A 170 9.39 15.27 -12.65
C SER A 170 8.94 15.76 -11.27
N ASP A 171 9.52 16.86 -10.79
CA ASP A 171 9.08 17.52 -9.55
C ASP A 171 7.60 17.95 -9.61
N ASP A 172 7.12 18.40 -10.79
CA ASP A 172 5.73 18.80 -10.99
C ASP A 172 4.79 17.59 -10.92
N ASP A 173 5.20 16.45 -11.47
CA ASP A 173 4.44 15.20 -11.37
C ASP A 173 4.30 14.77 -9.91
N VAL A 174 5.38 14.84 -9.13
CA VAL A 174 5.36 14.58 -7.68
C VAL A 174 4.41 15.52 -6.96
N ALA A 175 4.42 16.82 -7.28
CA ALA A 175 3.51 17.80 -6.69
C ALA A 175 2.04 17.43 -6.96
N VAL A 176 1.71 17.03 -8.20
CA VAL A 176 0.37 16.55 -8.56
C VAL A 176 -0.01 15.28 -7.81
N MET A 177 0.91 14.31 -7.69
CA MET A 177 0.67 13.09 -6.92
C MET A 177 0.41 13.38 -5.44
N ARG A 178 1.18 14.29 -4.83
CA ARG A 178 0.95 14.75 -3.45
C ARG A 178 -0.43 15.39 -3.27
N LEU A 179 -0.84 16.26 -4.20
CA LEU A 179 -2.17 16.88 -4.18
C LEU A 179 -3.28 15.82 -4.28
N ARG A 180 -3.11 14.78 -5.10
CA ARG A 180 -4.06 13.67 -5.20
C ARG A 180 -4.13 12.86 -3.90
N ASN A 181 -2.98 12.54 -3.29
CA ASN A 181 -2.94 11.87 -1.99
C ASN A 181 -3.61 12.69 -0.90
N MET A 182 -3.36 14.00 -0.88
CA MET A 182 -4.03 14.94 0.01
C MET A 182 -5.55 14.93 -0.20
N TRP A 183 -6.00 14.99 -1.46
CA TRP A 183 -7.42 14.90 -1.79
C TRP A 183 -8.05 13.60 -1.30
N MET A 184 -7.39 12.44 -1.48
CA MET A 184 -7.89 11.16 -0.97
C MET A 184 -8.07 11.18 0.56
N VAL A 185 -7.11 11.75 1.28
CA VAL A 185 -7.16 11.89 2.75
C VAL A 185 -8.27 12.84 3.20
N LEU A 186 -8.51 13.94 2.47
CA LEU A 186 -9.54 14.91 2.82
C LEU A 186 -10.96 14.41 2.52
N MET A 187 -11.14 13.68 1.41
CA MET A 187 -12.48 13.27 0.96
C MET A 187 -13.01 11.98 1.61
N LYS A 188 -12.14 11.05 1.99
CA LYS A 188 -12.56 9.78 2.61
C LYS A 188 -13.30 9.97 3.95
N PRO A 189 -12.88 10.88 4.86
CA PRO A 189 -13.63 11.22 6.06
C PRO A 189 -15.02 11.79 5.75
N GLU A 190 -15.18 12.57 4.68
CA GLU A 190 -16.48 13.16 4.30
C GLU A 190 -17.46 12.08 3.80
N VAL A 191 -16.97 11.13 3.01
CA VAL A 191 -17.77 9.97 2.56
C VAL A 191 -18.12 9.05 3.73
N SER A 192 -17.21 8.83 4.68
CA SER A 192 -17.49 8.00 5.86
C SER A 192 -18.38 8.70 6.88
N THR A 193 -18.33 10.02 7.02
CA THR A 193 -19.22 10.78 7.94
C THR A 193 -20.63 10.94 7.39
N VAL A 194 -20.79 11.23 6.10
CA VAL A 194 -22.12 11.36 5.48
C VAL A 194 -22.86 10.00 5.44
N ALA A 195 -22.13 8.89 5.29
CA ALA A 195 -22.71 7.55 5.25
C ALA A 195 -22.90 6.88 6.62
N ASN A 196 -22.34 7.43 7.71
CA ASN A 196 -22.25 6.73 9.00
C ASN A 196 -22.88 7.54 10.14
N GLN A 197 -23.60 6.85 11.05
CA GLN A 197 -24.27 7.47 12.22
C GLN A 197 -23.29 8.10 13.24
N VAL A 198 -21.98 8.01 12.98
CA VAL A 198 -20.85 8.55 13.74
C VAL A 198 -20.72 10.08 13.59
N ALA A 199 -21.33 10.70 12.57
CA ALA A 199 -21.33 12.16 12.42
C ALA A 199 -21.85 12.89 13.68
N LYS A 200 -22.87 12.34 14.35
CA LYS A 200 -23.40 12.90 15.60
C LYS A 200 -22.43 12.82 16.78
N ALA A 201 -21.56 11.82 16.82
CA ALA A 201 -20.56 11.66 17.87
C ALA A 201 -19.37 12.60 17.63
N LEU A 202 -18.99 12.82 16.37
CA LEU A 202 -17.98 13.82 16.00
C LEU A 202 -18.46 15.24 16.30
N ASP A 203 -19.72 15.58 15.97
CA ASP A 203 -20.32 16.87 16.31
C ASP A 203 -20.34 17.11 17.83
N ALA A 204 -20.56 16.06 18.62
CA ALA A 204 -20.54 16.15 20.08
C ALA A 204 -19.12 16.41 20.62
N THR A 205 -18.11 15.73 20.09
CA THR A 205 -16.71 15.92 20.49
C THR A 205 -16.16 17.27 20.02
N ASP A 206 -16.52 17.73 18.82
CA ASP A 206 -16.16 19.06 18.32
C ASP A 206 -16.79 20.17 19.18
N LEU A 207 -18.05 19.99 19.63
CA LEU A 207 -18.68 20.90 20.56
C LEU A 207 -17.96 20.92 21.92
N GLU A 208 -17.54 19.77 22.42
CA GLU A 208 -16.80 19.63 23.69
C GLU A 208 -15.42 20.32 23.61
N LEU A 209 -14.71 20.15 22.50
CA LEU A 209 -13.42 20.81 22.21
C LEU A 209 -13.55 22.34 22.08
N MET A 210 -14.61 22.82 21.43
CA MET A 210 -14.84 24.25 21.27
C MET A 210 -15.18 24.92 22.61
N THR A 211 -15.85 24.22 23.53
CA THR A 211 -16.13 24.74 24.88
C THR A 211 -14.88 24.80 25.77
N THR A 212 -13.85 24.01 25.49
CA THR A 212 -12.59 24.02 26.26
C THR A 212 -11.62 25.13 25.84
N VAL A 213 -11.82 25.75 24.68
CA VAL A 213 -10.95 26.82 24.14
C VAL A 213 -11.41 28.22 24.58
N THR A 214 -12.62 28.35 25.15
CA THR A 214 -13.17 29.62 25.66
C THR A 214 -12.84 29.92 27.13
N THR A 215 -11.56 29.83 27.53
CA THR A 215 -11.06 30.38 28.80
C THR A 215 -9.90 31.33 28.59
#